data_AF-A0A3S3PM40-F1
#
_entry.id   AF-A0A3S3PM40-F1
#
_cell.length_a   1.000
_cell.length_b   1.000
_cell.length_c   1.000
_cell.angle_alpha   90.00
_cell.angle_beta   90.00
_cell.angle_gamma   90.00
#
_symmetry.space_group_name_H-M   'P 1'
#
loop_
_entity.id
_entity.type
_entity.pdbx_description
1 polymer ?
#
loop_
_entity_poly.entity_id
_entity_poly.type
_entity_poly.pdbx_seq_one_letter_code
_entity_poly.pdbx_strand_id
1 'polypeptide(L)'
;MLHKYNVAANYLKTVNHLEAILPQGLKPTSLSRAATKYVYKPIHGNQVAAASSSATAGKKFFKSWKEIPDELIPTTSKRDPHNAIYRHPKYIAFRKKQIFFQQDDGVPLYFREGLKDYILFYSIIVLVTGNISYNLYFWWCQNFK
;
A
#
# COMPACT_ATOMS: atom_id res chain seq x y z
N MET A 1 19.71 4.82 -26.52
CA MET A 1 18.59 3.99 -25.99
C MET A 1 18.94 3.17 -24.73
N LEU A 2 20.22 2.99 -24.36
CA LEU A 2 20.65 2.16 -23.21
C LEU A 2 20.39 2.77 -21.81
N HIS A 3 20.27 4.11 -21.68
CA HIS A 3 20.10 4.73 -20.35
C HIS A 3 18.74 4.48 -19.69
N LYS A 4 17.67 4.26 -20.46
CA LYS A 4 16.33 4.03 -19.90
C LYS A 4 16.19 2.66 -19.23
N TYR A 5 16.91 1.65 -19.74
CA TYR A 5 16.94 0.31 -19.14
C TYR A 5 17.69 0.28 -17.81
N ASN A 6 18.71 1.13 -17.63
CA ASN A 6 19.41 1.27 -16.35
C ASN A 6 18.51 1.85 -15.25
N VAL A 7 17.57 2.74 -15.59
CA VAL A 7 16.63 3.28 -14.59
C VAL A 7 15.65 2.20 -14.14
N ALA A 8 15.10 1.41 -15.08
CA ALA A 8 14.19 0.31 -14.74
C ALA A 8 14.91 -0.81 -13.95
N ALA A 9 16.15 -1.15 -14.32
CA ALA A 9 16.95 -2.14 -13.60
C ALA A 9 17.37 -1.65 -12.21
N ASN A 10 17.67 -0.36 -12.04
CA ASN A 10 17.95 0.24 -10.74
C ASN A 10 16.67 0.32 -9.89
N TYR A 11 15.51 0.56 -10.49
CA TYR A 11 14.22 0.53 -9.79
C TYR A 11 13.87 -0.88 -9.32
N LEU A 12 14.15 -1.91 -10.13
CA LEU A 12 14.00 -3.32 -9.73
C LEU A 12 14.99 -3.71 -8.63
N LYS A 13 16.24 -3.24 -8.69
CA LYS A 13 17.22 -3.44 -7.61
C LYS A 13 16.82 -2.74 -6.32
N THR A 14 16.27 -1.53 -6.38
CA THR A 14 15.80 -0.83 -5.17
C THR A 14 14.52 -1.44 -4.63
N VAL A 15 13.62 -1.95 -5.47
CA VAL A 15 12.45 -2.73 -5.03
C VAL A 15 12.89 -4.02 -4.34
N ASN A 16 13.83 -4.78 -4.91
CA ASN A 16 14.36 -5.99 -4.27
C ASN A 16 15.15 -5.68 -2.98
N HIS A 17 15.86 -4.55 -2.91
CA HIS A 17 16.52 -4.12 -1.68
C HIS A 17 15.54 -3.57 -0.63
N LEU A 18 14.43 -2.96 -1.05
CA LEU A 18 13.34 -2.56 -0.16
C LEU A 18 12.51 -3.75 0.31
N GLU A 19 12.41 -4.82 -0.48
CA GLU A 19 11.91 -6.12 -0.04
C GLU A 19 12.88 -6.81 0.93
N ALA A 20 14.20 -6.65 0.76
CA ALA A 20 15.18 -7.11 1.74
C ALA A 20 15.15 -6.28 3.05
N ILE A 21 14.69 -5.03 2.98
CA ILE A 21 14.30 -4.21 4.13
C ILE A 21 12.80 -4.44 4.39
N LEU A 22 12.43 -5.70 4.58
CA LEU A 22 11.11 -6.07 5.08
C LEU A 22 10.79 -5.24 6.34
N PRO A 23 9.55 -4.73 6.49
CA PRO A 23 9.13 -4.09 7.72
C PRO A 23 9.40 -5.06 8.88
N GLN A 24 10.06 -4.56 9.93
CA GLN A 24 10.54 -5.28 11.12
C GLN A 24 9.42 -5.97 11.92
N GLY A 25 8.75 -6.95 11.32
CA GLY A 25 7.58 -7.64 11.88
C GLY A 25 7.29 -9.01 11.28
N LEU A 26 7.97 -9.42 10.19
CA LEU A 26 7.89 -10.79 9.69
C LEU A 26 8.94 -11.68 10.37
N LYS A 27 8.49 -12.49 11.33
CA LYS A 27 9.25 -13.67 11.78
C LYS A 27 8.79 -14.89 10.97
N PRO A 28 9.70 -15.66 10.36
CA PRO A 28 9.34 -16.92 9.72
C PRO A 28 8.88 -17.91 10.79
N THR A 29 7.68 -18.47 10.65
CA THR A 29 7.10 -19.38 11.65
C THR A 29 7.62 -20.83 11.54
N SER A 30 8.34 -21.19 10.48
CA SER A 30 9.20 -22.40 10.44
C SER A 30 9.91 -22.50 9.09
N LEU A 31 11.14 -23.01 9.13
CA LEU A 31 11.88 -23.50 7.96
C LEU A 31 11.20 -24.79 7.46
N SER A 32 10.13 -24.65 6.68
CA SER A 32 9.51 -25.78 5.99
C SER A 32 9.26 -25.37 4.54
N ARG A 33 9.75 -26.20 3.62
CA ARG A 33 9.85 -26.00 2.17
C ARG A 33 8.51 -26.08 1.44
N ALA A 34 7.40 -25.84 2.13
CA ALA A 34 6.05 -25.88 1.60
C ALA A 34 5.41 -24.49 1.73
N ALA A 35 5.07 -23.90 0.58
CA ALA A 35 4.31 -22.66 0.36
C ALA A 35 4.12 -21.81 1.63
N THR A 36 5.02 -20.86 1.85
CA THR A 36 4.94 -19.87 2.93
C THR A 36 3.61 -19.13 2.85
N LYS A 37 2.65 -19.54 3.67
CA LYS A 37 1.38 -18.84 3.86
C LYS A 37 1.69 -17.59 4.69
N TYR A 38 1.79 -16.44 4.03
CA TYR A 38 1.97 -15.16 4.69
C TYR A 38 0.69 -14.81 5.44
N VAL A 39 0.67 -15.04 6.76
CA VAL A 39 -0.37 -14.52 7.64
C VAL A 39 0.05 -13.12 8.07
N TYR A 40 -0.63 -12.11 7.52
CA TYR A 40 -0.43 -10.72 7.93
C TYR A 40 -0.87 -10.56 9.37
N LYS A 41 0.09 -10.36 10.28
CA LYS A 41 -0.20 -9.89 11.63
C LYS A 41 -0.21 -8.37 11.60
N PRO A 42 -1.34 -7.70 11.84
CA PRO A 42 -1.35 -6.26 12.01
C PRO A 42 -0.39 -5.90 13.15
N ILE A 43 0.35 -4.81 13.00
CA ILE A 43 1.22 -4.27 14.04
C ILE A 43 0.30 -3.77 15.15
N HIS A 44 -0.10 -4.65 16.05
CA HIS A 44 -0.64 -4.25 17.33
C HIS A 44 0.48 -3.51 18.07
N GLY A 45 0.34 -2.19 18.15
CA GLY A 45 1.08 -1.37 19.08
C GLY A 45 0.67 -1.71 20.52
N ASN A 46 1.04 -2.90 20.99
CA ASN A 46 0.99 -3.21 22.42
C ASN A 46 2.20 -2.53 23.05
N GLN A 47 2.04 -1.26 23.43
CA GLN A 47 2.42 -0.71 24.74
C GLN A 47 1.69 0.64 24.91
N VAL A 48 0.36 0.59 25.01
CA VAL A 48 -0.39 1.52 25.86
C VAL A 48 -1.48 0.69 26.53
N ALA A 49 -1.05 -0.16 27.47
CA ALA A 49 -1.96 -0.82 28.40
C ALA A 49 -1.69 -0.22 29.78
N ALA A 50 -2.29 0.94 30.04
CA ALA A 50 -2.71 1.36 31.38
C ALA A 50 -3.63 2.59 31.25
N ALA A 51 -4.85 2.45 31.78
CA ALA A 51 -5.84 3.49 32.05
C ALA A 51 -6.60 4.11 30.85
N SER A 52 -7.56 3.37 30.30
CA SER A 52 -8.98 3.65 30.63
C SER A 52 -9.89 2.73 29.81
N SER A 53 -10.62 1.90 30.56
CA SER A 53 -11.79 1.18 30.12
C SER A 53 -12.87 2.17 29.63
N SER A 54 -13.24 2.11 28.34
CA SER A 54 -14.63 2.25 27.89
C SER A 54 -14.75 2.12 26.37
N ALA A 55 -15.88 1.54 25.98
CA ALA A 55 -16.43 1.45 24.63
C ALA A 55 -15.83 0.40 23.68
N THR A 56 -16.69 -0.56 23.35
CA THR A 56 -16.87 -1.12 22.01
C THR A 56 -16.82 0.01 20.97
N ALA A 57 -15.62 0.46 20.60
CA ALA A 57 -15.43 1.55 19.66
C ALA A 57 -15.77 1.03 18.26
N GLY A 58 -16.93 1.41 17.74
CA GLY A 58 -17.24 1.22 16.32
C GLY A 58 -16.03 1.72 15.51
N LYS A 59 -15.42 0.82 14.73
CA LYS A 59 -14.24 1.14 13.91
C LYS A 59 -14.59 2.36 13.05
N LYS A 60 -14.09 3.54 13.42
CA LYS A 60 -14.29 4.75 12.62
C LYS A 60 -13.48 4.58 11.34
N PHE A 61 -14.18 4.34 10.24
CA PHE A 61 -13.60 4.41 8.91
C PHE A 61 -13.41 5.88 8.55
N PHE A 62 -12.22 6.22 8.02
CA PHE A 62 -11.93 7.58 7.61
C PHE A 62 -12.21 7.64 6.11
N LYS A 63 -12.87 8.70 5.63
CA LYS A 63 -13.13 8.85 4.18
C LYS A 63 -11.89 9.37 3.45
N SER A 64 -11.03 10.09 4.16
CA SER A 64 -9.80 10.64 3.64
C SER A 64 -8.68 10.51 4.66
N TRP A 65 -7.45 10.28 4.17
CA TRP A 65 -6.26 10.25 5.03
C TRP A 65 -6.05 11.56 5.80
N LYS A 66 -6.59 12.68 5.31
CA LYS A 66 -6.50 13.99 5.97
C LYS A 66 -7.35 14.08 7.23
N GLU A 67 -8.41 13.27 7.34
CA GLU A 67 -9.32 13.24 8.50
C GLU A 67 -8.72 12.51 9.70
N ILE A 68 -7.62 11.78 9.50
CA ILE A 68 -6.94 11.03 10.56
C ILE A 68 -6.30 12.04 11.53
N PRO A 69 -6.67 12.03 12.83
CA PRO A 69 -6.07 12.93 13.81
C PRO A 69 -4.58 12.63 13.98
N ASP A 70 -3.78 13.68 14.20
CA ASP A 70 -2.33 13.56 14.38
C ASP A 70 -1.95 12.74 15.62
N GLU A 71 -2.84 12.70 16.62
CA GLU A 71 -2.68 11.96 17.88
C GLU A 71 -2.55 10.44 17.69
N LEU A 72 -3.10 9.88 16.59
CA LEU A 72 -2.97 8.45 16.28
C LEU A 72 -1.58 8.06 15.77
N ILE A 73 -0.72 9.04 15.50
CA ILE A 73 0.59 8.80 14.89
C ILE A 73 1.65 8.82 15.98
N PRO A 74 2.46 7.76 16.10
CA PRO A 74 3.58 7.77 17.05
C PRO A 74 4.59 8.83 16.62
N THR A 75 4.69 9.90 17.41
CA THR A 75 5.65 11.01 17.24
C THR A 75 7.01 10.70 17.88
N THR A 76 7.15 9.54 18.51
CA THR A 76 8.38 9.04 19.12
C THR A 76 8.56 7.55 18.84
N SER A 77 9.81 7.09 18.78
CA SER A 77 10.17 5.68 18.67
C SER A 77 10.86 5.23 19.95
N LYS A 78 10.58 4.00 20.40
CA LYS A 78 11.26 3.41 21.56
C LYS A 78 12.76 3.24 21.34
N ARG A 79 13.19 3.07 20.08
CA ARG A 79 14.59 2.89 19.72
C ARG A 79 15.37 4.20 19.70
N ASP A 80 14.70 5.29 19.33
CA ASP A 80 15.31 6.62 19.24
C ASP A 80 14.24 7.70 19.50
N PRO A 81 14.06 8.11 20.77
CA PRO A 81 13.02 9.06 21.17
C PRO A 81 13.28 10.49 20.68
N HIS A 82 14.53 10.81 20.37
CA HIS A 82 14.98 12.17 20.06
C HIS A 82 15.08 12.44 18.55
N ASN A 83 14.78 11.44 17.72
CA ASN A 83 14.83 11.61 16.28
C ASN A 83 13.75 12.58 15.77
N ALA A 84 14.17 13.70 15.19
CA ALA A 84 13.29 14.72 14.65
C ALA A 84 12.42 14.23 13.48
N ILE A 85 12.77 13.13 12.82
CA ILE A 85 12.02 12.56 11.68
C ILE A 85 10.58 12.24 12.10
N TYR A 86 10.36 11.75 13.31
CA TYR A 86 9.02 11.35 13.78
C TYR A 86 8.07 12.53 14.00
N ARG A 87 8.62 13.75 14.11
CA ARG A 87 7.86 15.00 14.23
C ARG A 87 7.74 15.74 12.90
N HIS A 88 8.44 15.28 11.87
CA HIS A 88 8.45 15.93 10.57
C HIS A 88 7.07 15.79 9.90
N PRO A 89 6.49 16.86 9.31
CA PRO A 89 5.15 16.81 8.72
C PRO A 89 5.00 15.77 7.61
N LYS A 90 6.07 15.53 6.83
CA LYS A 90 6.08 14.45 5.82
C LYS A 90 5.94 13.05 6.43
N TYR A 91 6.55 12.80 7.60
CA TYR A 91 6.44 11.51 8.28
C TYR A 91 5.02 11.31 8.81
N ILE A 92 4.46 12.35 9.42
CA ILE A 92 3.07 12.37 9.90
C ILE A 92 2.12 12.07 8.74
N ALA A 93 2.24 12.79 7.61
CA ALA A 93 1.42 12.55 6.43
C ALA A 93 1.57 11.13 5.86
N PHE A 94 2.79 10.58 5.86
CA PHE A 94 3.04 9.20 5.44
C PHE A 94 2.34 8.19 6.35
N ARG A 95 2.43 8.37 7.67
CA ARG A 95 1.76 7.50 8.65
C ARG A 95 0.24 7.60 8.58
N LYS A 96 -0.33 8.79 8.33
CA LYS A 96 -1.76 8.94 8.04
C LYS A 96 -2.18 8.14 6.83
N LYS A 97 -1.45 8.26 5.72
CA LYS A 97 -1.71 7.45 4.52
C LYS A 97 -1.63 5.96 4.84
N GLN A 98 -0.61 5.53 5.58
CA GLN A 98 -0.47 4.13 5.97
C GLN A 98 -1.70 3.63 6.76
N ILE A 99 -2.16 4.37 7.77
CA ILE A 99 -3.37 4.03 8.53
C ILE A 99 -4.59 3.98 7.61
N PHE A 100 -4.75 5.00 6.74
CA PHE A 100 -5.84 5.07 5.77
C PHE A 100 -5.86 3.88 4.80
N PHE A 101 -4.71 3.40 4.34
CA PHE A 101 -4.57 2.26 3.44
C PHE A 101 -4.63 0.89 4.16
N GLN A 102 -4.55 0.86 5.49
CA GLN A 102 -4.63 -0.36 6.29
C GLN A 102 -6.02 -0.62 6.88
N GLN A 103 -6.98 0.31 6.70
CA GLN A 103 -8.37 0.08 7.11
C GLN A 103 -8.95 -1.13 6.35
N ASP A 104 -9.68 -1.98 7.08
CA ASP A 104 -10.38 -3.13 6.53
C ASP A 104 -11.85 -2.76 6.30
N ASP A 105 -12.08 -1.95 5.28
CA ASP A 105 -13.38 -1.40 4.87
C ASP A 105 -14.00 -2.18 3.69
N GLY A 106 -13.34 -3.25 3.24
CA GLY A 106 -13.75 -4.04 2.08
C GLY A 106 -13.54 -3.34 0.73
N VAL A 107 -12.95 -2.13 0.70
CA VAL A 107 -12.67 -1.40 -0.53
C VAL A 107 -11.34 -1.87 -1.11
N PRO A 108 -11.30 -2.32 -2.38
CA PRO A 108 -10.05 -2.68 -3.03
C PRO A 108 -9.05 -1.52 -3.05
N LEU A 109 -7.75 -1.82 -2.90
CA LEU A 109 -6.68 -0.83 -2.79
C LEU A 109 -6.67 0.19 -3.95
N TYR A 110 -7.03 -0.26 -5.16
CA TYR A 110 -7.03 0.53 -6.38
C TYR A 110 -8.30 1.39 -6.57
N PHE A 111 -9.22 1.42 -5.61
CA PHE A 111 -10.38 2.32 -5.58
C PHE A 111 -10.38 3.25 -4.36
N ARG A 112 -9.26 3.28 -3.64
CA ARG A 112 -9.19 3.82 -2.28
C ARG A 112 -9.16 5.35 -2.22
N GLU A 113 -8.66 6.02 -3.26
CA GLU A 113 -8.78 7.49 -3.37
C GLU A 113 -10.16 7.93 -3.87
N GLY A 114 -11.11 6.99 -4.03
CA GLY A 114 -12.50 7.27 -4.39
C GLY A 114 -12.68 7.51 -5.89
N LEU A 115 -13.51 8.51 -6.24
CA LEU A 115 -14.01 8.71 -7.60
C LEU A 115 -12.91 8.81 -8.68
N LYS A 116 -11.79 9.45 -8.36
CA LYS A 116 -10.65 9.60 -9.27
C LYS A 116 -10.09 8.25 -9.70
N ASP A 117 -9.95 7.32 -8.76
CA ASP A 117 -9.43 5.98 -9.03
C ASP A 117 -10.41 5.17 -9.88
N TYR A 118 -11.71 5.30 -9.63
CA TYR A 118 -12.75 4.70 -10.47
C TYR A 118 -12.65 5.18 -11.93
N ILE A 119 -12.56 6.49 -12.14
CA ILE A 119 -12.44 7.08 -13.49
C ILE A 119 -11.17 6.56 -14.18
N LEU A 120 -10.03 6.58 -13.47
CA LEU A 120 -8.77 6.10 -14.00
C LEU A 120 -8.86 4.62 -14.40
N PHE A 121 -9.36 3.78 -13.50
CA PHE A 121 -9.49 2.34 -13.72
C PHE A 121 -10.37 2.02 -14.93
N TYR A 122 -11.57 2.60 -15.01
CA TYR A 122 -12.46 2.36 -16.15
C TYR A 122 -11.92 2.93 -17.46
N SER A 123 -11.23 4.07 -17.43
CA SER A 123 -10.58 4.61 -18.63
C SER A 123 -9.52 3.66 -19.20
N ILE A 124 -8.73 3.03 -18.33
CA ILE A 124 -7.74 2.04 -18.73
C ILE A 124 -8.42 0.81 -19.32
N ILE A 125 -9.50 0.31 -18.70
CA ILE A 125 -10.26 -0.83 -19.23
C ILE A 125 -10.78 -0.54 -20.64
N VAL A 126 -11.38 0.62 -20.87
CA VAL A 126 -11.91 1.00 -22.19
C VAL A 126 -10.80 1.08 -23.23
N LEU A 127 -9.65 1.68 -22.88
CA LEU A 127 -8.50 1.75 -23.78
C LEU A 127 -7.94 0.38 -24.12
N VAL A 128 -7.79 -0.50 -23.13
CA VAL A 128 -7.25 -1.86 -23.33
C VAL A 128 -8.20 -2.71 -24.15
N THR A 129 -9.49 -2.72 -23.81
CA THR A 129 -10.50 -3.49 -24.56
C THR A 129 -10.68 -2.97 -25.99
N GLY A 130 -10.67 -1.65 -26.18
CA GLY A 130 -10.67 -1.02 -27.50
C GLY A 130 -9.45 -1.40 -28.32
N ASN A 131 -8.26 -1.37 -27.72
CA ASN A 131 -7.02 -1.75 -28.39
C ASN A 131 -7.00 -3.24 -28.77
N ILE A 132 -7.43 -4.13 -27.88
CA ILE A 132 -7.54 -5.57 -28.17
C ILE A 132 -8.49 -5.80 -29.35
N SER A 133 -9.67 -5.16 -29.31
CA SER A 133 -10.68 -5.28 -30.36
C SER A 133 -10.15 -4.79 -31.72
N TYR A 134 -9.45 -3.66 -31.73
CA TYR A 134 -8.83 -3.12 -32.94
C TYR A 134 -7.76 -4.05 -33.51
N ASN A 135 -6.88 -4.60 -32.67
CA ASN A 135 -5.84 -5.52 -33.12
C ASN A 135 -6.45 -6.82 -33.67
N LEU A 136 -7.51 -7.35 -33.05
CA LEU A 136 -8.22 -8.52 -33.56
C LEU A 136 -8.84 -8.26 -34.93
N TYR A 137 -9.49 -7.12 -35.10
CA TYR A 137 -10.06 -6.71 -36.39
C TYR A 137 -8.97 -6.58 -37.47
N PHE A 138 -7.87 -5.90 -37.14
CA PHE A 138 -6.75 -5.71 -38.06
C PHE A 138 -6.11 -7.05 -38.47
N TRP A 139 -5.87 -7.94 -37.50
CA TRP A 139 -5.35 -9.29 -37.75
C TRP A 139 -6.30 -10.11 -38.64
N TRP A 140 -7.62 -10.05 -38.39
CA TRP A 140 -8.61 -10.73 -39.21
C TRP A 140 -8.57 -10.26 -40.67
N CYS A 141 -8.53 -8.94 -40.89
CA CYS A 141 -8.46 -8.36 -42.23
C CYS A 141 -7.20 -8.73 -43.01
N GLN A 142 -6.09 -9.04 -42.33
CA GLN A 142 -4.83 -9.43 -42.98
C GLN A 142 -4.80 -10.91 -43.40
N ASN A 143 -5.50 -11.79 -42.66
CA ASN A 143 -5.38 -13.24 -42.86
C ASN A 143 -6.56 -13.85 -43.65
N PHE A 144 -7.70 -13.17 -43.72
CA PHE A 144 -8.93 -13.70 -44.30
C PHE A 144 -9.52 -12.83 -45.43
N LYS A 145 -8.69 -12.00 -46.06
CA LYS A 145 -8.95 -11.38 -47.36
C LYS A 145 -8.12 -12.05 -48.43
#